data_AF-A0A820QEP4-F1
#
_entry.id   AF-A0A820QEP4-F1
#
_cell.length_a   1.000
_cell.length_b   1.000
_cell.length_c   1.000
_cell.angle_alpha   90.00
_cell.angle_beta   90.00
_cell.angle_gamma   90.00
#
_symmetry.space_group_name_H-M   'P 1'
#
loop_
_entity.id
_entity.type
_entity.pdbx_description
1 polymer ?
#
loop_
_entity_poly.entity_id
_entity_poly.type
_entity_poly.pdbx_seq_one_letter_code
_entity_poly.pdbx_strand_id
1 'polypeptide(L)'
;KQSLSYGYEQSGKFWTKNQFEWYGEQYSIGDIITCYADFESEPGNVLLSFAKNDLNFNLAYRINYKDLYFRPLFPHIFIKNLSFQVNFGQLNIV
;
A
#
# COMPACT_ATOMS: atom_id res chain seq x y z
N LYS A 1 8.70 -11.55 -9.22
CA LYS A 1 7.61 -11.68 -10.23
C LYS A 1 6.51 -10.71 -9.79
N GLN A 2 6.08 -9.78 -10.66
CA GLN A 2 5.08 -8.73 -10.38
C GLN A 2 3.74 -9.22 -9.78
N SER A 3 3.45 -10.51 -9.86
CA SER A 3 2.20 -11.12 -9.37
C SER A 3 2.02 -11.10 -7.84
N LEU A 4 3.08 -10.82 -7.06
CA LEU A 4 3.05 -10.74 -5.59
C LEU A 4 3.44 -9.36 -5.06
N SER A 5 3.33 -8.35 -5.92
CA SER A 5 3.49 -6.96 -5.53
C SER A 5 2.13 -6.28 -5.62
N TYR A 6 1.90 -5.41 -4.64
CA TYR A 6 0.67 -4.68 -4.41
C TYR A 6 1.08 -3.28 -4.04
N GLY A 7 0.52 -2.26 -4.69
CA GLY A 7 0.96 -0.90 -4.43
C GLY A 7 -0.06 0.12 -4.87
N TYR A 8 0.03 1.30 -4.26
CA TYR A 8 -0.71 2.49 -4.65
C TYR A 8 0.30 3.46 -5.28
N GLU A 9 -0.06 4.03 -6.42
CA GLU A 9 0.85 4.88 -7.20
C GLU A 9 0.30 6.30 -7.37
N GLN A 10 1.20 7.21 -7.72
CA GLN A 10 1.01 8.66 -7.72
C GLN A 10 -0.28 9.14 -8.37
N SER A 11 -0.75 8.49 -9.44
CA SER A 11 -1.97 8.89 -10.16
C SER A 11 -3.27 8.58 -9.41
N GLY A 12 -3.21 7.90 -8.27
CA GLY A 12 -4.40 7.53 -7.49
C GLY A 12 -4.91 6.11 -7.77
N LYS A 13 -4.08 5.28 -8.41
CA LYS A 13 -4.44 3.91 -8.77
C LYS A 13 -3.78 2.90 -7.86
N PHE A 14 -4.50 1.83 -7.59
CA PHE A 14 -3.93 0.62 -7.03
C PHE A 14 -3.41 -0.25 -8.18
N TRP A 15 -2.23 -0.84 -7.99
CA TRP A 15 -1.56 -1.72 -8.93
C TRP A 15 -1.28 -3.08 -8.30
N THR A 16 -1.65 -4.12 -9.02
CA THR A 16 -1.24 -5.50 -8.76
C THR A 16 -1.34 -6.30 -10.05
N LYS A 17 -0.55 -7.38 -10.20
CA LYS A 17 -0.64 -8.32 -11.34
C LYS A 17 -0.61 -7.62 -12.72
N ASN A 18 0.17 -6.54 -12.86
CA ASN A 18 0.27 -5.70 -14.06
C ASN A 18 -1.05 -5.02 -14.49
N GLN A 19 -1.98 -4.87 -13.56
CA GLN A 19 -3.24 -4.14 -13.73
C GLN A 19 -3.25 -2.93 -12.82
N PHE A 20 -3.96 -1.88 -13.26
CA PHE A 20 -4.12 -0.62 -12.55
C PHE A 20 -5.60 -0.28 -12.47
N GLU A 21 -6.11 -0.01 -11.27
CA GLU A 21 -7.51 0.32 -11.03
C GLU A 21 -7.60 1.61 -10.21
N TRP A 22 -8.62 2.44 -10.49
CA TRP A 22 -8.88 3.64 -9.71
C TRP A 22 -9.26 3.27 -8.28
N TYR A 23 -8.64 3.93 -7.30
CA TYR A 23 -8.79 3.56 -5.89
C TYR A 23 -8.83 4.76 -4.96
N GLY A 24 -7.79 5.60 -5.00
CA GLY A 24 -7.66 6.77 -4.14
C GLY A 24 -7.57 8.05 -4.95
N GLU A 25 -6.81 9.01 -4.42
CA GLU A 25 -6.59 10.30 -5.09
C GLU A 25 -5.19 10.40 -5.70
N GLN A 26 -4.97 11.35 -6.60
CA GLN A 26 -3.60 11.71 -6.96
C GLN A 26 -2.86 12.30 -5.75
N TYR A 27 -1.56 12.04 -5.62
CA TYR A 27 -0.71 12.65 -4.60
C TYR A 27 0.56 13.28 -5.20
N SER A 28 1.18 14.15 -4.41
CA SER A 28 2.29 15.00 -4.84
C SER A 28 3.26 15.29 -3.68
N ILE A 29 4.25 16.16 -3.95
CA ILE A 29 5.26 16.54 -2.96
C ILE A 29 4.55 17.18 -1.76
N GLY A 30 4.85 16.67 -0.55
CA GLY A 30 4.28 17.15 0.70
C GLY A 30 3.12 16.31 1.23
N ASP A 31 2.51 15.46 0.41
CA ASP A 31 1.48 14.52 0.86
C ASP A 31 2.10 13.39 1.69
N ILE A 32 1.40 13.01 2.77
CA ILE A 32 1.73 11.86 3.60
C ILE A 32 0.86 10.69 3.15
N ILE A 33 1.51 9.63 2.66
CA ILE A 33 0.83 8.38 2.30
C ILE A 33 1.05 7.36 3.41
N THR A 34 -0.04 6.91 4.02
CA THR A 34 -0.02 5.82 5.00
C THR A 34 -0.39 4.51 4.31
N CYS A 35 0.40 3.47 4.56
CA CYS A 35 0.18 2.13 4.01
C CYS A 35 -0.23 1.18 5.13
N TYR A 36 -1.43 0.62 5.04
CA TYR A 36 -1.95 -0.34 6.01
C TYR A 36 -1.90 -1.76 5.46
N ALA A 37 -1.46 -2.69 6.30
CA ALA A 37 -1.56 -4.12 6.07
C ALA A 37 -2.13 -4.78 7.34
N ASP A 38 -3.39 -5.19 7.27
CA ASP A 38 -4.11 -5.80 8.38
C ASP A 38 -4.14 -7.33 8.19
N PHE A 39 -3.55 -8.03 9.15
CA PHE A 39 -3.42 -9.49 9.19
C PHE A 39 -4.42 -10.15 10.16
N GLU A 40 -5.23 -9.36 10.86
CA GLU A 40 -5.99 -9.82 12.03
C GLU A 40 -7.50 -9.79 11.78
N SER A 41 -8.03 -8.77 11.11
CA SER A 41 -9.47 -8.57 11.00
C SER A 41 -10.21 -9.65 10.19
N GLU A 42 -9.53 -10.30 9.23
CA GLU A 42 -10.14 -11.33 8.39
C GLU A 42 -9.27 -12.60 8.35
N PRO A 43 -9.60 -13.65 9.12
CA PRO A 43 -8.82 -14.88 9.18
C PRO A 43 -8.53 -15.48 7.79
N GLY A 44 -7.26 -15.75 7.52
CA GLY A 44 -6.83 -16.32 6.24
C GLY A 44 -6.49 -15.30 5.16
N ASN A 45 -6.69 -14.01 5.43
CA ASN A 45 -6.46 -12.93 4.46
C ASN A 45 -5.58 -11.81 5.03
N VAL A 46 -5.01 -11.01 4.14
CA VAL A 46 -4.40 -9.71 4.44
C VAL A 46 -5.22 -8.63 3.74
N LEU A 47 -5.63 -7.61 4.47
CA LEU A 47 -6.34 -6.46 3.94
C LEU A 47 -5.35 -5.31 3.73
N LEU A 48 -5.21 -4.87 2.48
CA LEU A 48 -4.38 -3.72 2.12
C LEU A 48 -5.26 -2.49 1.91
N SER A 49 -4.86 -1.38 2.51
CA SER A 49 -5.49 -0.07 2.28
C SER A 49 -4.45 1.04 2.41
N PHE A 50 -4.79 2.23 1.92
CA PHE A 50 -3.95 3.42 1.98
C PHE A 50 -4.76 4.62 2.45
N ALA A 51 -4.06 5.60 3.02
CA ALA A 51 -4.60 6.91 3.33
C ALA A 51 -3.67 8.01 2.80
N LYS A 52 -4.25 9.17 2.50
CA LYS A 52 -3.51 10.40 2.16
C LYS A 52 -3.88 11.48 3.15
N ASN A 53 -2.92 12.05 3.87
CA ASN A 53 -3.14 13.11 4.86
C ASN A 53 -4.33 12.76 5.79
N ASP A 54 -4.27 11.57 6.39
CA ASP A 54 -5.29 10.99 7.28
C ASP A 54 -6.66 10.63 6.63
N LEU A 55 -6.89 10.96 5.36
CA LEU A 55 -8.07 10.52 4.62
C LEU A 55 -7.89 9.06 4.16
N ASN A 56 -8.64 8.14 4.76
CA ASN A 56 -8.61 6.71 4.43
C ASN A 56 -9.44 6.40 3.18
N PHE A 57 -8.87 5.66 2.22
CA PHE A 57 -9.52 5.26 0.96
C PHE A 57 -10.28 3.93 1.04
N ASN A 58 -10.44 3.35 2.23
CA ASN A 58 -11.01 2.02 2.48
C ASN A 58 -10.18 0.90 1.83
N LEU A 59 -10.72 -0.31 1.77
CA LEU A 59 -10.03 -1.49 1.27
C LEU A 59 -9.57 -1.33 -0.19
N ALA A 60 -8.27 -1.47 -0.45
CA ALA A 60 -7.71 -1.52 -1.80
C ALA A 60 -7.73 -2.95 -2.35
N TYR A 61 -7.27 -3.91 -1.54
CA TYR A 61 -7.12 -5.29 -1.98
C TYR A 61 -7.18 -6.27 -0.82
N ARG A 62 -7.78 -7.44 -1.08
CA ARG A 62 -7.78 -8.59 -0.18
C ARG A 62 -6.86 -9.66 -0.75
N ILE A 63 -5.85 -10.07 0.01
CA ILE A 63 -4.91 -11.12 -0.37
C ILE A 63 -5.23 -12.37 0.43
N ASN A 64 -5.44 -13.52 -0.23
CA ASN A 64 -5.50 -14.80 0.46
C ASN A 64 -4.08 -15.29 0.80
N TYR A 65 -3.82 -15.78 2.02
CA TYR A 65 -2.49 -16.29 2.39
C TYR A 65 -1.94 -17.39 1.47
N LYS A 66 -2.84 -18.20 0.89
CA LYS A 66 -2.45 -19.24 -0.07
C LYS A 66 -1.86 -18.62 -1.34
N ASP A 67 -2.35 -17.46 -1.77
CA ASP A 67 -1.84 -16.76 -2.95
C ASP A 67 -0.44 -16.18 -2.72
N LEU A 68 -0.08 -15.90 -1.46
CA LEU A 68 1.28 -15.51 -1.08
C LEU A 68 2.25 -16.69 -1.08
N TYR A 69 1.77 -17.93 -1.22
CA TYR A 69 2.56 -19.15 -1.02
C TYR A 69 3.23 -19.16 0.37
N PHE A 70 2.51 -18.66 1.38
CA PHE A 70 3.01 -18.51 2.76
C PHE A 70 4.28 -17.65 2.89
N ARG A 71 4.55 -16.78 1.91
CA ARG A 71 5.67 -15.84 1.97
C ARG A 71 5.29 -14.57 2.71
N PRO A 72 6.23 -13.97 3.47
CA PRO A 72 6.00 -12.69 4.12
C PRO A 72 5.86 -11.56 3.09
N LEU A 73 5.15 -10.51 3.49
CA LEU A 73 5.12 -9.23 2.79
C LEU A 73 6.19 -8.31 3.38
N PHE A 74 6.82 -7.51 2.51
CA PHE A 74 7.78 -6.48 2.92
C PHE A 74 7.31 -5.13 2.38
N PRO A 75 7.46 -4.04 3.14
CA PRO A 75 7.31 -2.70 2.60
C PRO A 75 8.23 -2.50 1.40
N HIS A 76 7.70 -1.95 0.31
CA HIS A 76 8.45 -1.71 -0.91
C HIS A 76 8.09 -0.34 -1.47
N ILE A 77 9.11 0.46 -1.80
CA ILE A 77 8.95 1.80 -2.35
C ILE A 77 9.74 1.85 -3.65
N PHE A 78 9.08 2.23 -4.74
CA PHE A 78 9.70 2.52 -6.02
C PHE A 78 9.53 4.00 -6.32
N ILE A 79 10.63 4.69 -6.61
CA ILE A 79 10.64 6.13 -6.85
C ILE A 79 11.52 6.47 -8.04
N LYS A 80 11.13 7.51 -8.78
CA LYS A 80 11.90 8.03 -9.91
C LYS A 80 11.94 9.55 -9.80
N ASN A 81 13.15 10.13 -9.78
CA ASN A 81 13.40 11.57 -9.75
C ASN A 81 12.72 12.35 -8.60
N LEU A 82 12.57 11.73 -7.43
CA LEU A 82 11.99 12.35 -6.24
C LEU A 82 12.76 11.90 -4.99
N SER A 83 12.61 12.65 -3.89
CA SER A 83 13.07 12.26 -2.56
C SER A 83 11.87 11.99 -1.67
N PHE A 84 12.02 11.07 -0.71
CA PHE A 84 10.97 10.71 0.24
C PHE A 84 11.57 10.48 1.62
N GLN A 85 10.72 10.55 2.64
CA GLN A 85 11.01 10.06 3.98
C GLN A 85 10.04 8.94 4.31
N VAL A 86 10.52 7.95 5.06
CA VAL A 86 9.71 6.81 5.48
C VAL A 86 9.74 6.67 6.99
N ASN A 87 8.56 6.52 7.58
CA ASN A 87 8.38 6.22 8.99
C ASN A 87 7.77 4.82 9.12
N PHE A 88 8.53 3.88 9.69
CA PHE A 88 8.07 2.54 10.04
C PHE A 88 7.61 2.45 11.50
N GLY A 89 7.41 3.59 12.16
CA GLY A 89 7.06 3.71 13.58
C GLY A 89 8.23 4.14 14.46
N GLN A 90 9.42 4.37 13.90
CA GLN A 90 10.57 4.85 14.66
C GLN A 90 10.51 6.36 14.99
N LEU A 91 9.64 7.12 14.31
CA LEU A 91 9.42 8.54 14.58
C LEU A 91 8.00 8.74 15.14
N ASN A 92 7.87 9.62 16.13
CA ASN A 92 6.55 10.10 16.56
C ASN A 92 5.93 10.92 15.44
N ILE A 93 4.69 10.62 15.08
CA ILE A 93 3.86 11.45 14.21
C ILE A 93 3.27 12.53 15.13
N VAL A 94 3.66 13.79 14.92
CA VAL A 94 3.20 14.95 15.70
C VAL A 94 1.89 15.46 15.13
#